data_AF-A0A256XD29-F1
#
_entry.id   AF-A0A256XD29-F1
#
_cell.length_a   1.000
_cell.length_b   1.000
_cell.length_c   1.000
_cell.angle_alpha   90.00
_cell.angle_beta   90.00
_cell.angle_gamma   90.00
#
_symmetry.space_group_name_H-M   'P 1'
#
loop_
_entity.id
_entity.type
_entity.pdbx_description
1 polymer ?
#
loop_
_entity_poly.entity_id
_entity_poly.type
_entity_poly.pdbx_seq_one_letter_code
_entity_poly.pdbx_strand_id
1 'polypeptide(L)'
;MKKIIFKTDLDITLNEEWLKEWVRTRKLILKNLGFKVEDVVVKPSSKRGHHFWWHCMSEKELSDMEIVKVQFLLGDCIGRTLVNIKRVKRGYPMSRGNKLFSLVLWRKDPNEMKENFNKLLDELKEGKKLTKKERRFIVRYASNLQKIVEKYSELMKEGQEILKGG
;
A
#
# COMPACT_ATOMS: atom_id res chain seq x y z
N MET A 1 32.97 -5.07 2.61
CA MET A 1 31.51 -5.11 2.88
C MET A 1 30.78 -4.21 1.87
N LYS A 2 29.64 -4.65 1.36
CA LYS A 2 28.80 -3.92 0.39
C LYS A 2 27.66 -3.20 1.11
N LYS A 3 27.39 -1.95 0.72
CA LYS A 3 26.27 -1.17 1.25
C LYS A 3 24.96 -1.57 0.57
N ILE A 4 23.94 -1.80 1.37
CA ILE A 4 22.59 -2.11 0.89
C ILE A 4 21.55 -1.32 1.68
N ILE A 5 20.45 -0.96 1.00
CA ILE A 5 19.32 -0.29 1.62
C ILE A 5 18.07 -1.14 1.40
N PHE A 6 17.59 -1.78 2.47
CA PHE A 6 16.27 -2.40 2.45
C PHE A 6 15.22 -1.33 2.72
N LYS A 7 14.14 -1.32 1.94
CA LYS A 7 13.03 -0.41 2.16
C LYS A 7 11.86 -1.22 2.70
N THR A 8 11.09 -0.75 3.66
CA THR A 8 9.86 -1.44 4.07
C THR A 8 8.74 -0.44 4.28
N ASP A 9 7.52 -0.91 4.10
CA ASP A 9 6.31 -0.12 4.22
C ASP A 9 5.37 -0.82 5.19
N LEU A 10 5.05 -0.12 6.27
CA LEU A 10 4.15 -0.57 7.32
C LEU A 10 2.87 0.26 7.22
N ASP A 11 1.78 -0.36 6.79
CA ASP A 11 0.46 0.28 6.59
C ASP A 11 -0.32 0.55 7.90
N ILE A 12 0.38 0.67 9.03
CA ILE A 12 -0.19 1.02 10.34
C ILE A 12 0.66 2.07 11.05
N THR A 13 0.00 3.06 11.63
CA THR A 13 0.63 4.05 12.51
C THR A 13 0.84 3.43 13.89
N LEU A 14 2.10 3.24 14.26
CA LEU A 14 2.51 2.81 15.60
C LEU A 14 2.63 4.00 16.56
N ASN A 15 2.35 3.78 17.85
CA ASN A 15 2.79 4.68 18.91
C ASN A 15 4.32 4.61 19.07
N GLU A 16 4.90 5.51 19.87
CA GLU A 16 6.35 5.62 19.99
C GLU A 16 7.01 4.36 20.57
N GLU A 17 6.38 3.74 21.58
CA GLU A 17 6.87 2.51 22.21
C GLU A 17 6.90 1.35 21.21
N TRP A 18 5.80 1.11 20.52
CA TRP A 18 5.69 0.05 19.51
C TRP A 18 6.64 0.30 18.34
N LEU A 19 6.86 1.57 17.95
CA LEU A 19 7.82 1.90 16.91
C LEU A 19 9.25 1.57 17.34
N LYS A 20 9.63 1.86 18.60
CA LYS A 20 10.95 1.49 19.17
C LYS A 20 11.12 -0.03 19.18
N GLU A 21 10.12 -0.78 19.62
CA GLU A 21 10.16 -2.25 19.62
C GLU A 21 10.21 -2.84 18.21
N TRP A 22 9.44 -2.27 17.29
CA TRP A 22 9.47 -2.64 15.87
C TRP A 22 10.87 -2.46 15.30
N VAL A 23 11.51 -1.30 15.53
CA VAL A 23 12.88 -1.05 15.07
C VAL A 23 13.87 -2.01 15.71
N ARG A 24 13.76 -2.26 17.02
CA ARG A 24 14.62 -3.19 17.75
C ARG A 24 14.52 -4.61 17.20
N THR A 25 13.31 -5.13 16.98
CA THR A 25 13.10 -6.49 16.49
C THR A 25 13.65 -6.68 15.07
N ARG A 26 13.52 -5.68 14.19
CA ARG A 26 14.06 -5.76 12.82
C ARG A 26 15.58 -5.68 12.78
N LYS A 27 16.20 -4.89 13.66
CA LYS A 27 17.66 -4.90 13.83
C LYS A 27 18.18 -6.29 14.25
N LEU A 28 17.47 -6.99 15.13
CA LEU A 28 17.81 -8.36 15.53
C LEU A 28 17.69 -9.35 14.37
N ILE A 29 16.62 -9.25 13.57
CA ILE A 29 16.46 -10.07 12.35
C ILE A 29 17.62 -9.83 11.39
N LEU A 30 17.97 -8.57 11.11
CA LEU A 30 19.09 -8.22 10.23
C LEU A 30 20.42 -8.77 10.73
N LYS A 31 20.70 -8.61 12.03
CA LYS A 31 21.89 -9.18 12.66
C LYS A 31 21.96 -10.69 12.49
N ASN A 32 20.84 -11.39 12.74
CA ASN A 32 20.77 -12.85 12.61
C ASN A 32 20.95 -13.32 11.16
N LEU A 33 20.56 -12.49 10.18
CA LEU A 33 20.78 -12.75 8.76
C LEU A 33 22.21 -12.37 8.28
N GLY A 34 23.09 -11.95 9.19
CA GLY A 34 24.49 -11.60 8.89
C GLY A 34 24.72 -10.17 8.42
N PHE A 35 23.74 -9.27 8.60
CA PHE A 35 23.90 -7.85 8.24
C PHE A 35 24.35 -7.01 9.43
N LYS A 36 25.25 -6.06 9.17
CA LYS A 36 25.54 -4.97 10.11
C LYS A 36 24.64 -3.78 9.79
N VAL A 37 23.76 -3.40 10.70
CA VAL A 37 22.88 -2.23 10.55
C VAL A 37 23.67 -0.96 10.91
N GLU A 38 23.76 -0.02 9.97
CA GLU A 38 24.43 1.28 10.18
C GLU A 38 23.42 2.33 10.67
N ASP A 39 22.28 2.41 10.00
CA ASP A 39 21.26 3.43 10.27
C ASP A 39 19.86 2.93 9.89
N VAL A 40 18.84 3.53 10.50
CA VAL A 40 17.43 3.29 10.19
C VAL A 40 16.72 4.63 10.08
N VAL A 41 16.42 5.04 8.85
CA VAL A 41 15.60 6.22 8.61
C VAL A 41 14.13 5.80 8.64
N VAL A 42 13.34 6.48 9.47
CA VAL A 42 11.89 6.28 9.56
C VAL A 42 11.20 7.55 9.12
N LYS A 43 10.23 7.44 8.21
CA LYS A 43 9.36 8.57 7.83
C LYS A 43 7.90 8.17 7.93
N PRO A 44 7.01 9.04 8.45
CA PRO A 44 5.59 8.80 8.35
C PRO A 44 5.17 8.72 6.87
N SER A 45 4.32 7.76 6.55
CA SER A 45 3.62 7.72 5.25
C SER A 45 2.49 8.76 5.28
N SER A 46 2.12 9.29 4.11
CA SER A 46 1.25 10.47 3.99
C SER A 46 -0.11 10.34 4.68
N LYS A 47 -0.60 9.13 4.98
CA LYS A 47 -1.92 8.94 5.61
C LYS A 47 -2.06 7.77 6.58
N ARG A 48 -1.16 6.77 6.62
CA ARG A 48 -1.53 5.45 7.22
C ARG A 48 -0.45 4.67 7.97
N GLY A 49 0.81 5.07 7.95
CA GLY A 49 1.83 4.31 8.67
C GLY A 49 3.25 4.81 8.48
N HIS A 50 4.21 3.91 8.27
CA HIS A 50 5.64 4.21 8.37
C HIS A 50 6.43 3.60 7.20
N HIS A 51 7.28 4.43 6.59
CA HIS A 51 8.30 4.01 5.65
C HIS A 51 9.65 3.89 6.36
N PHE A 52 10.35 2.79 6.11
CA PHE A 52 11.67 2.54 6.70
C PHE A 52 12.72 2.36 5.60
N TRP A 53 13.91 2.90 5.84
CA TRP A 53 15.12 2.63 5.08
C TRP A 53 16.18 2.07 6.03
N TRP A 54 16.48 0.79 5.87
CA TRP A 54 17.46 0.06 6.67
C TRP A 54 18.80 0.09 5.95
N HIS A 55 19.69 0.98 6.39
CA HIS A 55 21.04 1.09 5.86
C HIS A 55 21.89 -0.01 6.49
N CYS A 56 22.33 -0.97 5.68
CA CYS A 56 23.05 -2.14 6.14
C CYS A 56 24.33 -2.38 5.35
N MET A 57 25.25 -3.11 5.96
CA MET A 57 26.43 -3.67 5.33
C MET A 57 26.31 -5.19 5.27
N SER A 58 26.66 -5.74 4.10
CA SER A 58 26.67 -7.17 3.82
C SER A 58 28.07 -7.62 3.41
N GLU A 59 28.46 -8.83 3.77
CA GLU A 59 29.72 -9.43 3.30
C GLU A 59 29.62 -9.90 1.84
N LYS A 60 28.43 -10.36 1.43
CA LYS A 60 28.14 -10.80 0.07
C LYS A 60 27.21 -9.84 -0.69
N GLU A 61 27.28 -9.92 -2.00
CA GLU A 61 26.25 -9.36 -2.87
C GLU A 61 24.98 -10.21 -2.78
N LEU A 62 23.82 -9.55 -2.74
CA LEU A 62 22.53 -10.23 -2.70
C LEU A 62 21.91 -10.24 -4.09
N SER A 63 21.32 -11.37 -4.45
CA SER A 63 20.38 -11.45 -5.56
C SER A 63 19.14 -10.60 -5.28
N ASP A 64 18.46 -10.17 -6.35
CA ASP A 64 17.21 -9.43 -6.24
C ASP A 64 16.13 -10.20 -5.43
N MET A 65 16.10 -11.53 -5.52
CA MET A 65 15.15 -12.35 -4.75
C MET A 65 15.50 -12.39 -3.25
N GLU A 66 16.79 -12.42 -2.90
CA GLU A 66 17.22 -12.30 -1.50
C GLU A 66 16.84 -10.94 -0.92
N ILE A 67 16.97 -9.87 -1.69
CA ILE A 67 16.54 -8.52 -1.28
C ILE A 67 15.04 -8.52 -0.94
N VAL A 68 14.21 -9.11 -1.81
CA VAL A 68 12.77 -9.22 -1.59
C VAL A 68 12.45 -10.07 -0.35
N LYS A 69 13.12 -11.20 -0.18
CA LYS A 69 12.97 -12.07 1.00
C LYS A 69 13.30 -11.31 2.29
N VAL A 70 14.42 -10.59 2.33
CA VAL A 70 14.81 -9.81 3.51
C VAL A 70 13.77 -8.72 3.78
N GLN A 71 13.36 -7.94 2.78
CA GLN A 71 12.32 -6.91 2.96
C GLN A 71 11.02 -7.50 3.54
N PHE A 72 10.57 -8.66 3.04
CA PHE A 72 9.41 -9.36 3.58
C PHE A 72 9.58 -9.74 5.06
N LEU A 73 10.72 -10.31 5.44
CA LEU A 73 11.02 -10.65 6.84
C LEU A 73 11.06 -9.42 7.76
N LEU A 74 11.44 -8.26 7.23
CA LEU A 74 11.41 -6.99 7.97
C LEU A 74 9.98 -6.43 8.14
N GLY A 75 8.96 -7.08 7.58
CA GLY A 75 7.55 -6.70 7.70
C GLY A 75 7.07 -5.79 6.58
N ASP A 76 7.61 -5.95 5.37
CA ASP A 76 7.08 -5.26 4.20
C ASP A 76 5.63 -5.69 3.89
N CYS A 77 4.83 -4.81 3.29
CA CYS A 77 3.45 -5.14 2.98
C CYS A 77 3.37 -6.29 1.94
N ILE A 78 2.43 -7.22 2.15
CA ILE A 78 2.30 -8.45 1.35
C ILE A 78 2.11 -8.10 -0.14
N GLY A 79 1.28 -7.10 -0.43
CA GLY A 79 1.02 -6.65 -1.80
C GLY A 79 2.30 -6.21 -2.51
N ARG A 80 3.14 -5.41 -1.85
CA ARG A 80 4.41 -4.96 -2.43
C ARG A 80 5.41 -6.10 -2.58
N THR A 81 5.48 -7.00 -1.60
CA THR A 81 6.29 -8.23 -1.70
C THR A 81 5.92 -9.03 -2.94
N LEU A 82 4.64 -9.29 -3.17
CA LEU A 82 4.16 -10.03 -4.36
C LEU A 82 4.49 -9.30 -5.67
N VAL A 83 4.35 -7.97 -5.73
CA VAL A 83 4.74 -7.19 -6.90
C VAL A 83 6.24 -7.31 -7.17
N ASN A 84 7.07 -7.22 -6.14
CA ASN A 84 8.53 -7.34 -6.29
C ASN A 84 8.94 -8.76 -6.69
N ILE A 85 8.33 -9.82 -6.14
CA ILE A 85 8.55 -11.20 -6.61
C ILE A 85 8.24 -11.31 -8.10
N LYS A 86 7.11 -10.77 -8.57
CA LYS A 86 6.73 -10.78 -9.99
C LYS A 86 7.71 -10.00 -10.87
N ARG A 87 8.23 -8.87 -10.38
CA ARG A 87 9.27 -8.08 -11.07
C ARG A 87 10.56 -8.87 -11.25
N VAL A 88 11.08 -9.44 -10.17
CA VAL A 88 12.31 -10.21 -10.19
C VAL A 88 12.17 -11.42 -11.11
N LYS A 89 11.04 -12.15 -11.04
CA LYS A 89 10.75 -13.28 -11.94
C LYS A 89 10.69 -12.88 -13.43
N ARG A 90 10.45 -11.62 -13.74
CA ARG A 90 10.45 -11.06 -15.11
C ARG A 90 11.79 -10.42 -15.50
N GLY A 91 12.84 -10.57 -14.68
CA GLY A 91 14.15 -9.96 -14.90
C GLY A 91 14.20 -8.45 -14.62
N TYR A 92 13.22 -7.90 -13.90
CA TYR A 92 13.23 -6.49 -13.53
C TYR A 92 14.01 -6.28 -12.22
N PRO A 93 15.15 -5.55 -12.24
CA PRO A 93 16.08 -5.54 -11.12
C PRO A 93 15.58 -4.71 -9.93
N MET A 94 15.94 -5.10 -8.70
CA MET A 94 15.52 -4.39 -7.49
C MET A 94 16.20 -3.03 -7.34
N SER A 95 17.36 -2.81 -7.96
CA SER A 95 17.97 -1.47 -8.06
C SER A 95 17.02 -0.43 -8.66
N ARG A 96 16.11 -0.84 -9.54
CA ARG A 96 15.06 0.00 -10.14
C ARG A 96 13.69 -0.23 -9.52
N GLY A 97 13.40 -1.47 -9.08
CA GLY A 97 12.09 -1.92 -8.59
C GLY A 97 11.83 -1.65 -7.11
N ASN A 98 12.86 -1.41 -6.31
CA ASN A 98 12.76 -1.15 -4.88
C ASN A 98 12.24 0.27 -4.59
N LYS A 99 10.97 0.51 -4.94
CA LYS A 99 10.25 1.77 -4.75
C LYS A 99 9.13 1.57 -3.74
N LEU A 100 9.03 2.52 -2.80
CA LEU A 100 7.86 2.67 -1.94
C LEU A 100 6.76 3.32 -2.79
N PHE A 101 5.55 2.76 -2.76
CA PHE A 101 4.45 3.28 -3.58
C PHE A 101 3.75 4.41 -2.84
N SER A 102 3.66 5.58 -3.48
CA SER A 102 2.82 6.69 -3.00
C SER A 102 1.36 6.54 -3.44
N LEU A 103 1.09 5.66 -4.41
CA LEU A 103 -0.21 5.45 -5.04
C LEU A 103 -0.67 4.00 -4.88
N VAL A 104 -1.96 3.82 -4.62
CA VAL A 104 -2.60 2.51 -4.60
C VAL A 104 -2.63 1.95 -6.02
N LEU A 105 -1.79 0.94 -6.28
CA LEU A 105 -1.68 0.29 -7.59
C LEU A 105 -2.79 -0.71 -7.87
N TRP A 106 -3.33 -1.34 -6.83
CA TRP A 106 -4.37 -2.36 -6.96
C TRP A 106 -5.69 -1.80 -6.45
N ARG A 107 -6.61 -1.56 -7.38
CA ARG A 107 -8.01 -1.29 -7.08
C ARG A 107 -8.82 -2.49 -7.57
N LYS A 108 -9.87 -2.83 -6.83
CA LYS A 108 -10.87 -3.76 -7.35
C LYS A 108 -11.44 -3.21 -8.65
N ASP A 109 -11.80 -4.11 -9.57
CA ASP A 109 -12.45 -3.71 -10.81
C ASP A 109 -13.72 -2.90 -10.49
N PRO A 110 -13.91 -1.71 -11.08
CA PRO A 110 -15.10 -0.91 -10.84
C PRO A 110 -16.41 -1.64 -11.14
N ASN A 111 -16.42 -2.51 -12.15
CA ASN A 111 -17.58 -3.31 -12.52
C ASN A 111 -17.85 -4.39 -11.47
N GLU A 112 -16.83 -5.08 -10.98
CA GLU A 112 -16.98 -6.04 -9.87
C GLU A 112 -17.57 -5.34 -8.62
N MET A 113 -17.12 -4.12 -8.32
CA MET A 113 -17.67 -3.36 -7.20
C MET A 113 -19.13 -2.94 -7.44
N LYS A 114 -19.49 -2.56 -8.67
CA LYS A 114 -20.85 -2.18 -9.07
C LYS A 114 -21.80 -3.38 -9.00
N GLU A 115 -21.38 -4.53 -9.53
CA GLU A 115 -22.15 -5.78 -9.49
C GLU A 115 -22.41 -6.21 -8.05
N ASN A 116 -21.38 -6.19 -7.21
CA ASN A 116 -21.53 -6.51 -5.78
C ASN A 116 -22.45 -5.52 -5.06
N PHE A 117 -22.40 -4.23 -5.40
CA PHE A 117 -23.30 -3.23 -4.85
C PHE A 117 -24.76 -3.47 -5.27
N ASN A 118 -25.02 -3.71 -6.55
CA ASN A 118 -26.36 -3.98 -7.06
C ASN A 118 -26.95 -5.24 -6.41
N LYS A 119 -26.17 -6.32 -6.36
CA LYS A 119 -26.57 -7.56 -5.69
C LYS A 119 -27.01 -7.30 -4.25
N LEU A 120 -26.19 -6.60 -3.47
CA LEU A 120 -26.49 -6.32 -2.07
C LEU A 120 -27.69 -5.37 -1.88
N LEU A 121 -27.93 -4.45 -2.83
CA LEU A 121 -29.13 -3.63 -2.83
C LEU A 121 -30.39 -4.47 -3.09
N ASP A 122 -30.33 -5.41 -4.03
CA ASP A 122 -31.49 -6.27 -4.33
C ASP A 122 -31.79 -7.20 -3.15
N GLU A 123 -30.77 -7.76 -2.52
CA GLU A 123 -30.94 -8.52 -1.26
C GLU A 123 -31.61 -7.67 -0.15
N LEU A 124 -31.25 -6.40 -0.05
CA LEU A 124 -31.89 -5.45 0.88
C LEU A 124 -33.36 -5.19 0.55
N LYS A 125 -33.69 -5.02 -0.74
CA LYS A 125 -35.08 -4.83 -1.20
C LYS A 125 -35.94 -6.07 -0.94
N GLU A 126 -35.34 -7.26 -1.05
CA GLU A 126 -35.96 -8.55 -0.70
C GLU A 126 -36.08 -8.76 0.81
N GLY A 127 -35.66 -7.81 1.65
CA GLY A 127 -35.75 -7.90 3.11
C GLY A 127 -34.67 -8.77 3.75
N LYS A 128 -33.62 -9.18 3.01
CA LYS A 128 -32.54 -9.99 3.57
C LYS A 128 -31.70 -9.19 4.55
N LYS A 129 -31.31 -9.84 5.63
CA LYS A 129 -30.49 -9.24 6.68
C LYS A 129 -29.01 -9.27 6.30
N LEU A 130 -28.48 -8.13 5.89
CA LEU A 130 -27.06 -7.97 5.58
C LEU A 130 -26.17 -7.95 6.83
N THR A 131 -24.95 -8.47 6.69
CA THR A 131 -23.89 -8.40 7.70
C THR A 131 -23.40 -6.96 7.92
N LYS A 132 -22.74 -6.72 9.07
CA LYS A 132 -22.12 -5.41 9.39
C LYS A 132 -21.07 -4.98 8.35
N LYS A 133 -20.43 -5.93 7.67
CA LYS A 133 -19.41 -5.66 6.64
C LYS A 133 -20.08 -5.20 5.34
N GLU A 134 -21.13 -5.88 4.91
CA GLU A 134 -21.90 -5.53 3.70
C GLU A 134 -22.60 -4.19 3.83
N ARG A 135 -23.26 -3.93 4.97
CA ARG A 135 -23.88 -2.62 5.24
C ARG A 135 -22.86 -1.48 5.13
N ARG A 136 -21.66 -1.66 5.73
CA ARG A 136 -20.56 -0.69 5.62
C ARG A 136 -20.07 -0.52 4.18
N PHE A 137 -20.02 -1.60 3.40
CA PHE A 137 -19.67 -1.53 1.99
C PHE A 137 -20.68 -0.70 1.19
N ILE A 138 -21.98 -0.96 1.33
CA ILE A 138 -23.05 -0.23 0.63
C ILE A 138 -23.00 1.25 0.95
N VAL A 139 -22.99 1.62 2.23
CA VAL A 139 -22.95 3.02 2.66
C VAL A 139 -21.73 3.73 2.09
N ARG A 140 -20.55 3.10 2.17
CA ARG A 140 -19.31 3.67 1.62
C ARG A 140 -19.36 3.81 0.11
N TYR A 141 -19.87 2.80 -0.60
CA TYR A 141 -19.97 2.81 -2.06
C TYR A 141 -20.94 3.89 -2.55
N ALA A 142 -22.13 3.97 -1.94
CA ALA A 142 -23.12 5.01 -2.22
C ALA A 142 -22.58 6.42 -1.94
N SER A 143 -21.93 6.64 -0.80
CA SER A 143 -21.31 7.93 -0.47
C SER A 143 -20.22 8.33 -1.48
N ASN A 144 -19.42 7.36 -1.94
CA ASN A 144 -18.41 7.63 -2.97
C ASN A 144 -19.06 7.97 -4.32
N LEU A 145 -20.13 7.28 -4.72
CA LEU A 145 -20.88 7.61 -5.94
C LEU A 145 -21.45 9.03 -5.86
N GLN A 146 -22.04 9.41 -4.74
CA GLN A 146 -22.58 10.75 -4.53
C GLN A 146 -21.49 11.82 -4.72
N LYS A 147 -20.32 11.66 -4.08
CA LYS A 147 -19.19 12.59 -4.23
C LYS A 147 -18.69 12.70 -5.67
N ILE A 148 -18.72 11.58 -6.40
CA ILE A 148 -18.34 11.56 -7.83
C ILE A 148 -19.36 12.38 -8.63
N VAL A 149 -20.66 12.16 -8.41
CA VAL A 149 -21.73 12.91 -9.10
C VAL A 149 -21.66 14.40 -8.78
N GLU A 150 -21.46 14.78 -7.53
CA GLU A 150 -21.28 16.18 -7.10
C GLU A 150 -20.12 16.83 -7.84
N LYS A 151 -18.95 16.18 -7.83
CA LYS A 151 -17.75 16.66 -8.54
C LYS A 151 -17.98 16.82 -10.05
N TYR A 152 -18.62 15.85 -10.70
CA TYR A 152 -18.90 15.97 -12.13
C TYR A 152 -19.93 17.07 -12.42
N SER A 153 -20.89 17.29 -11.52
CA SER A 153 -21.87 18.36 -11.66
C SER A 153 -21.21 19.74 -11.58
N GLU A 154 -20.21 19.92 -10.71
CA GLU A 154 -19.37 21.13 -10.65
C GLU A 154 -18.59 21.35 -11.95
N LEU A 155 -17.86 20.32 -12.41
CA LEU A 155 -17.09 20.39 -13.65
C LEU A 155 -17.95 20.71 -14.88
N MET A 156 -19.17 20.17 -14.94
CA MET A 156 -20.11 20.46 -16.03
C MET A 156 -20.57 21.93 -16.00
N LYS A 157 -20.78 22.52 -14.81
CA LYS A 157 -21.11 23.95 -14.68
C LYS A 157 -19.95 24.82 -15.14
N GLU A 158 -18.73 24.54 -14.67
CA GLU A 158 -17.52 25.25 -15.09
C GLU A 158 -17.35 25.20 -16.62
N GLY A 159 -17.51 24.01 -17.21
CA GLY A 159 -17.44 23.85 -18.67
C GLY A 159 -18.50 24.65 -19.43
N GLN A 160 -19.73 24.73 -18.90
CA GLN A 160 -20.80 25.54 -19.49
C GLN A 160 -20.53 27.05 -19.40
N GLU A 161 -19.93 27.51 -18.30
CA GLU A 161 -19.56 28.92 -18.13
C GLU A 161 -18.47 29.32 -19.12
N ILE A 162 -17.44 28.48 -19.28
CA ILE A 162 -16.36 28.70 -20.25
C ILE A 162 -16.92 28.78 -21.67
N LEU A 163 -17.81 27.86 -22.06
CA LEU A 163 -18.41 27.82 -23.40
C LEU A 163 -19.39 28.97 -23.67
N LYS A 164 -19.90 29.65 -22.63
CA LYS A 164 -20.77 30.83 -22.78
C LYS A 164 -19.99 32.16 -22.80
N GLY A 165 -18.74 32.15 -22.32
CA GLY A 165 -17.89 33.33 -22.15
C GLY A 165 -16.82 33.53 -23.23
N GLY A 166 -16.73 32.63 -24.22
CA GLY A 166 -15.85 32.74 -25.39
C GLY A 166 -16.66 32.72 -26.69
#